data_AF-S3NK80-F1
#
_entry.id   AF-S3NK80-F1
#
_cell.length_a   1.000
_cell.length_b   1.000
_cell.length_c   1.000
_cell.angle_alpha   90.00
_cell.angle_beta   90.00
_cell.angle_gamma   90.00
#
_symmetry.space_group_name_H-M   'P 1'
#
loop_
_entity.id
_entity.type
_entity.pdbx_description
1 polymer ?
#
loop_
_entity_poly.entity_id
_entity_poly.type
_entity_poly.pdbx_seq_one_letter_code
_entity_poly.pdbx_strand_id
1 'polypeptide(L)'
;MKKLVLLATICITGIVYAHEFPDAKGLCADVVDDKLQTAQKCVISSGGGAGGMYTILQYGKSKVHIEESTMCPEYDTKGCDIGVSKNDKILGKGNSESYYLRDYKTGKITKSDKGNWTCVKTSNNKINTCYVIK
;
A
#
# COMPACT_ATOMS: atom_id res chain seq x y z
N MET A 1 -37.20 23.93 33.84
CA MET A 1 -35.72 23.81 33.88
C MET A 1 -35.18 22.44 33.41
N LYS A 2 -35.92 21.66 32.59
CA LYS A 2 -35.44 20.35 32.07
C LYS A 2 -35.17 20.33 30.55
N LYS A 3 -35.51 21.41 29.83
CA LYS A 3 -35.41 21.48 28.36
C LYS A 3 -34.14 22.18 27.83
N LEU A 4 -33.35 22.80 28.70
CA LEU A 4 -32.11 23.50 28.32
C LEU A 4 -30.87 22.62 28.32
N VAL A 5 -30.94 21.41 28.90
CA VAL A 5 -29.81 20.48 28.98
C VAL A 5 -29.58 19.73 27.67
N LEU A 6 -30.60 19.60 26.81
CA LEU A 6 -30.47 18.87 25.53
C LEU A 6 -29.74 19.66 24.43
N LEU A 7 -29.66 20.99 24.52
CA LEU A 7 -29.01 21.80 23.48
C LEU A 7 -27.48 21.89 23.65
N ALA A 8 -26.97 21.65 24.87
CA ALA A 8 -25.54 21.75 25.16
C ALA A 8 -24.73 20.54 24.65
N THR A 9 -25.38 19.40 24.40
CA THR A 9 -24.71 18.16 23.96
C THR A 9 -24.42 18.08 22.46
N ILE A 10 -24.96 19.00 21.65
CA ILE A 10 -24.77 18.98 20.17
C ILE A 10 -23.45 19.66 19.76
N CYS A 11 -22.86 20.52 20.60
CA CYS A 11 -21.65 21.29 20.24
C CYS A 11 -20.32 20.57 20.53
N ILE A 12 -20.34 19.31 20.96
CA ILE A 12 -19.12 18.53 21.27
C ILE A 12 -18.86 17.46 20.19
N THR A 13 -19.43 17.60 18.98
CA THR A 13 -18.94 16.85 17.82
C THR A 13 -17.59 17.44 17.44
N GLY A 14 -16.55 16.97 18.13
CA GLY A 14 -15.16 17.30 17.84
C GLY A 14 -14.88 17.09 16.36
N ILE A 15 -14.26 18.09 15.77
CA ILE A 15 -13.64 18.01 14.45
C ILE A 15 -12.59 16.90 14.53
N VAL A 16 -12.95 15.69 14.11
CA VAL A 16 -12.00 14.60 13.93
C VAL A 16 -11.24 14.92 12.66
N TYR A 17 -10.11 15.61 12.81
CA TYR A 17 -9.15 15.73 11.72
C TYR A 17 -8.51 14.34 11.56
N ALA A 18 -8.97 13.59 10.57
CA ALA A 18 -8.18 12.51 10.02
C ALA A 18 -6.94 13.16 9.39
N HIS A 19 -5.88 13.27 10.18
CA HIS A 19 -4.61 13.79 9.69
C HIS A 19 -4.13 12.85 8.57
N GLU A 20 -3.87 13.39 7.38
CA GLU A 20 -3.32 12.60 6.29
C GLU A 20 -2.03 11.92 6.78
N PHE A 21 -1.91 10.63 6.50
CA PHE A 21 -0.68 9.91 6.83
C PHE A 21 0.43 10.46 5.91
N PRO A 22 1.54 10.98 6.48
CA PRO A 22 2.51 11.72 5.70
C PRO A 22 3.16 10.84 4.64
N ASP A 23 3.34 11.41 3.45
CA ASP A 23 4.05 10.78 2.37
C ASP A 23 5.48 10.41 2.77
N ALA A 24 5.86 9.16 2.56
CA ALA A 24 7.22 8.70 2.74
C ALA A 24 8.03 8.90 1.46
N LYS A 25 9.34 9.14 1.61
CA LYS A 25 10.29 9.13 0.50
C LYS A 25 10.99 7.78 0.47
N GLY A 26 11.20 7.26 -0.72
CA GLY A 26 11.83 5.95 -0.88
C GLY A 26 12.51 5.77 -2.21
N LEU A 27 12.86 4.53 -2.48
CA LEU A 27 13.24 4.08 -3.81
C LEU A 27 12.21 3.09 -4.32
N CYS A 28 11.90 3.18 -5.61
CA CYS A 28 11.03 2.25 -6.32
C CYS A 28 11.72 1.76 -7.59
N ALA A 29 11.45 0.53 -7.99
CA ALA A 29 12.03 -0.09 -9.18
C ALA A 29 11.06 -1.10 -9.77
N ASP A 30 10.95 -1.12 -11.10
CA ASP A 30 10.26 -2.21 -11.79
C ASP A 30 11.14 -3.47 -11.80
N VAL A 31 10.50 -4.63 -11.98
CA VAL A 31 11.18 -5.90 -12.22
C VAL A 31 10.78 -6.40 -13.60
N VAL A 32 11.78 -6.61 -14.46
CA VAL A 32 11.62 -7.11 -15.83
C VAL A 32 12.54 -8.32 -15.99
N ASP A 33 12.01 -9.42 -16.52
CA ASP A 33 12.73 -10.68 -16.69
C ASP A 33 13.47 -11.14 -15.41
N ASP A 34 12.77 -11.07 -14.28
CA ASP A 34 13.27 -11.41 -12.93
C ASP A 34 14.44 -10.53 -12.42
N LYS A 35 14.76 -9.44 -13.13
CA LYS A 35 15.83 -8.50 -12.77
C LYS A 35 15.25 -7.18 -12.29
N LEU A 36 15.70 -6.77 -11.10
CA LEU A 36 15.41 -5.45 -10.56
C LEU A 36 16.04 -4.38 -11.46
N GLN A 37 15.21 -3.47 -11.95
CA GLN A 37 15.65 -2.39 -12.81
C GLN A 37 16.28 -1.26 -11.98
N THR A 38 16.77 -0.22 -12.67
CA THR A 38 17.39 0.93 -12.02
C THR A 38 16.41 1.58 -11.04
N ALA A 39 16.83 1.67 -9.77
CA ALA A 39 16.04 2.30 -8.72
C ALA A 39 15.86 3.81 -8.96
N GLN A 40 14.64 4.28 -8.76
CA GLN A 40 14.26 5.69 -8.88
C GLN A 40 13.75 6.19 -7.54
N LYS A 41 13.96 7.48 -7.26
CA LYS A 41 13.30 8.13 -6.12
C LYS A 41 11.79 8.05 -6.30
N CYS A 42 11.09 7.70 -5.24
CA CYS A 42 9.64 7.62 -5.25
C CYS A 42 8.99 8.24 -4.02
N VAL A 43 7.77 8.72 -4.22
CA VAL A 43 6.84 9.06 -3.14
C VAL A 43 6.00 7.83 -2.86
N ILE A 44 5.94 7.45 -1.59
CA ILE A 44 5.18 6.30 -1.10
C ILE A 44 4.09 6.87 -0.18
N SER A 45 2.88 6.96 -0.71
CA SER A 45 1.72 7.40 0.06
C SER A 45 1.01 6.16 0.58
N SER A 46 0.77 6.08 1.88
CA SER A 46 0.02 4.95 2.46
C SER A 46 -1.09 5.46 3.36
N GLY A 47 -2.12 4.65 3.54
CA GLY A 47 -3.23 5.02 4.39
C GLY A 47 -4.20 3.85 4.51
N GLY A 48 -5.25 4.04 5.29
CA GLY A 48 -6.23 2.99 5.50
C GLY A 48 -7.49 3.48 6.17
N GLY A 49 -8.53 2.66 6.06
CA GLY A 49 -9.82 2.87 6.69
C GLY A 49 -10.57 1.55 6.89
N ALA A 50 -11.85 1.65 7.23
CA ALA A 50 -12.69 0.51 7.59
C ALA A 50 -12.84 -0.57 6.48
N GLY A 51 -12.44 -0.27 5.23
CA GLY A 51 -12.56 -1.20 4.09
C GLY A 51 -11.25 -1.73 3.50
N GLY A 52 -10.09 -1.20 3.90
CA GLY A 52 -8.80 -1.58 3.31
C GLY A 52 -7.67 -0.62 3.65
N MET A 53 -6.45 -1.11 3.44
CA MET A 53 -5.20 -0.34 3.40
C MET A 53 -4.84 -0.06 1.94
N TYR A 54 -4.18 1.05 1.68
CA TYR A 54 -3.58 1.33 0.39
C TYR A 54 -2.11 1.74 0.52
N THR A 55 -1.35 1.48 -0.53
CA THR A 55 -0.02 2.02 -0.79
C THR A 55 0.03 2.48 -2.24
N ILE A 56 0.41 3.73 -2.47
CA ILE A 56 0.58 4.33 -3.80
C ILE A 56 2.06 4.63 -3.98
N LEU A 57 2.64 4.07 -5.05
CA LEU A 57 4.01 4.32 -5.46
C LEU A 57 4.01 5.29 -6.64
N GLN A 58 4.56 6.49 -6.45
CA GLN A 58 4.72 7.49 -7.50
C GLN A 58 6.20 7.65 -7.84
N TYR A 59 6.59 7.24 -9.06
CA TYR A 59 7.98 7.31 -9.54
C TYR A 59 8.06 7.51 -11.04
N GLY A 60 8.86 8.50 -11.48
CA GLY A 60 8.88 8.91 -12.88
C GLY A 60 7.49 9.29 -13.38
N LYS A 61 7.02 8.61 -14.44
CA LYS A 61 5.64 8.73 -14.96
C LYS A 61 4.70 7.62 -14.49
N SER A 62 5.20 6.72 -13.66
CA SER A 62 4.45 5.57 -13.14
C SER A 62 3.78 5.93 -11.83
N LYS A 63 2.51 5.53 -11.72
CA LYS A 63 1.75 5.50 -10.46
C LYS A 63 1.25 4.07 -10.29
N VAL A 64 1.59 3.42 -9.19
CA VAL A 64 1.12 2.06 -8.88
C VAL A 64 0.29 2.12 -7.61
N HIS A 65 -0.96 1.71 -7.69
CA HIS A 65 -1.86 1.54 -6.56
C HIS A 65 -1.81 0.10 -6.10
N ILE A 66 -1.65 -0.08 -4.79
CA ILE A 66 -1.67 -1.36 -4.11
C ILE A 66 -2.75 -1.23 -3.02
N GLU A 67 -3.75 -2.09 -3.03
CA GLU A 67 -4.76 -2.15 -1.96
C GLU A 67 -4.77 -3.54 -1.33
N GLU A 68 -5.01 -3.57 -0.03
CA GLU A 68 -5.12 -4.78 0.77
C GLU A 68 -6.35 -4.68 1.66
N SER A 69 -7.13 -5.76 1.77
CA SER A 69 -8.28 -5.79 2.68
C SER A 69 -7.82 -5.73 4.13
N THR A 70 -8.40 -4.85 4.95
CA THR A 70 -8.23 -4.86 6.42
C THR A 70 -9.10 -5.92 7.08
N MET A 71 -10.04 -6.51 6.33
CA MET A 71 -10.92 -7.57 6.77
C MET A 71 -10.65 -8.81 5.91
N CYS A 72 -9.79 -9.70 6.40
CA CYS A 72 -9.53 -10.99 5.79
C CYS A 72 -9.79 -12.11 6.81
N PRO A 73 -10.89 -12.86 6.66
CA PRO A 73 -11.25 -13.94 7.59
C PRO A 73 -10.21 -15.06 7.66
N GLU A 74 -9.41 -15.23 6.61
CA GLU A 74 -8.42 -16.29 6.47
C GLU A 74 -6.97 -15.79 6.59
N TYR A 75 -6.75 -14.60 7.18
CA TYR A 75 -5.43 -13.96 7.24
C TYR A 75 -4.31 -14.91 7.68
N ASP A 76 -4.54 -15.66 8.77
CA ASP A 76 -3.54 -16.56 9.34
C ASP A 76 -3.23 -17.78 8.47
N THR A 77 -4.12 -18.13 7.54
CA THR A 77 -3.99 -19.35 6.72
C THR A 77 -3.66 -19.07 5.25
N LYS A 78 -4.11 -17.94 4.70
CA LYS A 78 -3.94 -17.60 3.27
C LYS A 78 -3.47 -16.16 3.01
N GLY A 79 -3.39 -15.32 4.04
CA GLY A 79 -3.12 -13.89 3.90
C GLY A 79 -4.30 -13.12 3.26
N CYS A 80 -4.14 -11.81 3.13
CA CYS A 80 -5.13 -10.94 2.49
C CYS A 80 -5.02 -10.95 0.96
N ASP A 81 -6.15 -10.77 0.27
CA ASP A 81 -6.16 -10.44 -1.15
C ASP A 81 -5.53 -9.07 -1.39
N ILE A 82 -4.59 -9.02 -2.33
CA ILE A 82 -3.93 -7.81 -2.77
C ILE A 82 -4.45 -7.43 -4.15
N GLY A 83 -4.81 -6.16 -4.31
CA GLY A 83 -5.10 -5.53 -5.60
C GLY A 83 -3.93 -4.67 -6.05
N VAL A 84 -3.54 -4.75 -7.32
CA VAL A 84 -2.52 -3.86 -7.92
C VAL A 84 -2.99 -3.28 -9.27
N SER A 85 -2.80 -1.98 -9.48
CA SER A 85 -3.08 -1.30 -10.75
C SER A 85 -2.14 -0.13 -11.01
N LYS A 86 -2.08 0.30 -12.28
CA LYS A 86 -1.42 1.54 -12.71
C LYS A 86 -2.38 2.71 -12.96
N ASN A 87 -3.67 2.55 -12.61
CA ASN A 87 -4.74 3.51 -12.89
C ASN A 87 -5.58 3.73 -11.63
N ASP A 88 -6.16 4.92 -11.45
CA ASP A 88 -7.08 5.26 -10.35
C ASP A 88 -8.43 4.47 -10.38
N LYS A 89 -8.54 3.42 -11.20
CA LYS A 89 -9.72 2.58 -11.27
C LYS A 89 -9.68 1.54 -10.15
N ILE A 90 -10.85 1.34 -9.53
CA ILE A 90 -11.15 0.36 -8.48
C ILE A 90 -10.38 -0.94 -8.74
N LEU A 91 -9.60 -1.34 -7.74
CA LEU A 91 -8.86 -2.59 -7.77
C LEU A 91 -9.84 -3.77 -7.69
N GLY A 92 -9.80 -4.64 -8.69
CA GLY A 92 -10.37 -5.97 -8.55
C GLY A 92 -9.54 -6.69 -7.49
N LYS A 93 -10.10 -6.87 -6.29
CA LYS A 93 -9.45 -7.60 -5.19
C LYS A 93 -8.92 -8.95 -5.73
N GLY A 94 -7.68 -9.29 -5.38
CA GLY A 94 -7.08 -10.58 -5.72
C GLY A 94 -6.51 -10.69 -7.15
N ASN A 95 -6.21 -9.57 -7.83
CA ASN A 95 -5.52 -9.61 -9.14
C ASN A 95 -3.98 -9.68 -9.02
N SER A 96 -3.46 -9.73 -7.79
CA SER A 96 -2.05 -9.78 -7.46
C SER A 96 -1.70 -11.05 -6.72
N GLU A 97 -0.46 -11.50 -6.93
CA GLU A 97 0.18 -12.43 -6.02
C GLU A 97 0.52 -11.72 -4.70
N SER A 98 0.79 -12.52 -3.66
CA SER A 98 1.29 -12.04 -2.37
C SER A 98 2.57 -11.23 -2.53
N TYR A 99 2.84 -10.35 -1.56
CA TYR A 99 4.13 -9.67 -1.48
C TYR A 99 5.29 -10.66 -1.46
N TYR A 100 6.40 -10.24 -2.05
CA TYR A 100 7.65 -10.98 -1.99
C TYR A 100 8.82 -10.01 -1.78
N LEU A 101 9.95 -10.54 -1.30
CA LEU A 101 11.10 -9.72 -0.92
C LEU A 101 12.25 -9.94 -1.88
N ARG A 102 12.97 -8.85 -2.20
CA ARG A 102 14.27 -8.90 -2.89
C ARG A 102 15.34 -8.25 -2.03
N ASP A 103 16.51 -8.87 -1.98
CA ASP A 103 17.65 -8.35 -1.24
C ASP A 103 18.03 -6.95 -1.72
N TYR A 104 18.23 -6.01 -0.79
CA TYR A 104 18.43 -4.60 -1.15
C TYR A 104 19.65 -4.35 -2.03
N LYS A 105 20.73 -5.12 -1.83
CA LYS A 105 22.01 -4.93 -2.51
C LYS A 105 22.08 -5.70 -3.83
N THR A 106 21.58 -6.93 -3.84
CA THR A 106 21.74 -7.87 -4.95
C THR A 106 20.51 -7.97 -5.85
N GLY A 107 19.34 -7.52 -5.38
CA GLY A 107 18.08 -7.58 -6.13
C GLY A 107 17.52 -8.99 -6.31
N LYS A 108 18.13 -10.02 -5.70
CA LYS A 108 17.67 -11.42 -5.77
C LYS A 108 16.52 -11.66 -4.80
N ILE A 109 15.60 -12.57 -5.15
CA ILE A 109 14.52 -12.98 -4.25
C ILE A 109 15.13 -13.53 -2.95
N THR A 110 14.57 -13.11 -1.82
CA THR A 110 15.03 -13.50 -0.48
C THR A 110 13.85 -13.75 0.46
N LYS A 111 14.11 -14.52 1.51
CA LYS A 111 13.19 -14.70 2.65
C LYS A 111 13.54 -13.82 3.84
N SER A 112 14.66 -13.10 3.78
CA SER A 112 15.07 -12.17 4.84
C SER A 112 14.15 -10.96 4.84
N ASP A 113 13.69 -10.57 6.02
CA ASP A 113 12.69 -9.52 6.27
C ASP A 113 13.28 -8.12 6.49
N LYS A 114 14.57 -8.01 6.82
CA LYS A 114 15.18 -6.74 7.24
C LYS A 114 15.81 -5.97 6.08
N GLY A 115 15.28 -4.77 5.85
CA GLY A 115 15.90 -3.75 4.99
C GLY A 115 15.89 -4.09 3.50
N ASN A 116 15.00 -4.98 3.07
CA ASN A 116 14.89 -5.48 1.71
C ASN A 116 13.82 -4.72 0.91
N TRP A 117 13.84 -4.90 -0.41
CA TRP A 117 12.79 -4.42 -1.29
C TRP A 117 11.50 -5.19 -1.03
N THR A 118 10.41 -4.47 -0.78
CA THR A 118 9.06 -5.03 -0.77
C THR A 118 8.52 -4.96 -2.19
N CYS A 119 8.19 -6.11 -2.76
CA CYS A 119 7.75 -6.23 -4.13
C CYS A 119 6.34 -6.81 -4.23
N VAL A 120 5.63 -6.39 -5.27
CA VAL A 120 4.29 -6.88 -5.58
C VAL A 120 4.18 -7.13 -7.08
N LYS A 121 3.50 -8.21 -7.47
CA LYS A 121 3.27 -8.55 -8.87
C LYS A 121 1.85 -9.01 -9.15
N THR A 122 1.26 -8.48 -10.21
CA THR A 122 -0.04 -8.94 -10.73
C THR A 122 0.08 -10.37 -11.26
N SER A 123 -0.97 -11.19 -11.13
CA SER A 123 -0.98 -12.60 -11.59
C SER A 123 -0.76 -12.76 -13.11
N ASN A 124 -1.00 -11.70 -13.89
CA ASN A 124 -0.72 -11.65 -15.33
C ASN A 124 0.67 -11.08 -15.68
N ASN A 125 1.53 -10.87 -14.68
CA ASN A 125 2.87 -10.30 -14.78
C ASN A 125 2.97 -8.91 -15.46
N LYS A 126 1.86 -8.18 -15.65
CA LYS A 126 1.89 -6.84 -16.29
C LYS A 126 2.44 -5.76 -15.37
N ILE A 127 2.29 -5.92 -14.07
CA ILE A 127 2.87 -5.06 -13.05
C ILE A 127 3.73 -5.94 -12.16
N ASN A 128 5.00 -5.57 -12.04
CA ASN A 128 5.93 -6.17 -11.10
C ASN A 128 6.85 -5.04 -10.63
N THR A 129 6.61 -4.55 -9.42
CA THR A 129 7.28 -3.37 -8.89
C THR A 129 7.70 -3.60 -7.46
N CYS A 130 8.77 -2.93 -7.06
CA CYS A 130 9.39 -3.02 -5.76
C CYS A 130 9.55 -1.61 -5.18
N TYR A 131 9.47 -1.50 -3.86
CA TYR A 131 9.75 -0.27 -3.14
C TYR A 131 10.50 -0.53 -1.82
N VAL A 132 11.16 0.50 -1.33
CA VAL A 132 11.79 0.55 -0.01
C VAL A 132 11.73 1.97 0.53
N ILE A 133 11.32 2.10 1.79
CA ILE A 133 11.25 3.39 2.50
C ILE A 133 12.64 3.79 2.97
N LYS A 134 12.99 5.08 2.90
CA LYS A 134 14.27 5.63 3.38
C LYS A 134 14.11 6.69 4.45
#